data_AF-A0A918Z915-F1
#
_entry.id   AF-A0A918Z915-F1
#
_cell.length_a   1.000
_cell.length_b   1.000
_cell.length_c   1.000
_cell.angle_alpha   90.00
_cell.angle_beta   90.00
_cell.angle_gamma   90.00
#
_symmetry.space_group_name_H-M   'P 1'
#
loop_
_entity.id
_entity.type
_entity.pdbx_description
1 polymer ?
#
loop_
_entity_poly.entity_id
_entity_poly.type
_entity_poly.pdbx_seq_one_letter_code
_entity_poly.pdbx_strand_id
1 'polypeptide(L)'
;MRPGPDQAGLTEALLGIRDVVDKVTDAFLDVERWCDHYVFYHRIRPFLTGWSAPGLRFEGVDREPLVLAGGSAAQSSLIQAFDAGLDIPHPHGMTAGFLTGSPGATTSTLPWNSPCPPPEFMPRPSV
;
A
#
# COMPACT_ATOMS: atom_id res chain seq x y z
N MET A 1 -32.14 -28.80 13.70
CA MET A 1 -31.38 -27.63 13.21
C MET A 1 -30.36 -27.31 14.29
N ARG A 2 -29.07 -27.61 14.09
CA ARG A 2 -28.04 -27.23 15.07
C ARG A 2 -27.92 -25.70 15.06
N PRO A 3 -27.85 -25.00 16.19
CA PRO A 3 -27.52 -23.59 16.19
C PRO A 3 -26.19 -23.44 15.44
N GLY A 4 -26.17 -22.60 14.40
CA GLY A 4 -24.96 -22.31 13.64
C GLY A 4 -23.88 -21.67 14.53
N PRO A 5 -22.65 -21.51 14.02
CA PRO A 5 -21.56 -20.85 14.76
C PRO A 5 -22.02 -19.49 15.31
N ASP A 6 -21.43 -19.06 16.43
CA ASP A 6 -21.77 -17.88 17.23
C ASP A 6 -22.06 -16.61 16.39
N GLN A 7 -23.31 -16.50 15.95
CA GLN A 7 -23.75 -15.44 15.05
C GLN A 7 -23.78 -14.08 15.75
N ALA A 8 -24.09 -14.09 17.05
CA ALA A 8 -24.06 -12.90 17.88
C ALA A 8 -22.62 -12.39 18.03
N GLY A 9 -21.67 -13.26 18.39
CA GLY A 9 -20.26 -12.90 18.49
C GLY A 9 -19.65 -12.40 17.17
N LEU A 10 -20.02 -13.02 16.04
CA LEU A 10 -19.58 -12.55 14.71
C LEU A 10 -20.15 -11.15 14.39
N THR A 11 -21.42 -10.92 14.72
CA THR A 11 -22.08 -9.63 14.47
C THR A 11 -21.43 -8.53 15.31
N GLU A 12 -21.18 -8.78 16.60
CA GLU A 12 -20.47 -7.85 17.48
C GLU A 12 -19.05 -7.58 16.98
N ALA A 13 -18.32 -8.59 16.52
CA ALA A 13 -16.97 -8.41 15.97
C ALA A 13 -16.96 -7.53 14.71
N LEU A 14 -17.89 -7.75 13.77
CA LEU A 14 -17.99 -6.95 12.54
C LEU A 14 -18.42 -5.50 12.83
N LEU A 15 -19.31 -5.29 13.79
CA LEU A 15 -19.66 -3.94 14.25
C LEU A 15 -18.46 -3.24 14.90
N GLY A 16 -17.67 -3.96 15.69
CA GLY A 16 -16.41 -3.45 16.24
C GLY A 16 -15.40 -3.08 15.16
N ILE A 17 -15.26 -3.89 14.10
CA ILE A 17 -14.40 -3.58 12.96
C ILE A 17 -14.87 -2.29 12.26
N ARG A 18 -16.17 -2.15 12.00
CA ARG A 18 -16.74 -0.93 11.41
C ARG A 18 -16.35 0.31 12.22
N ASP A 19 -16.56 0.28 13.53
CA ASP A 19 -16.27 1.42 14.40
C ASP A 19 -14.77 1.79 14.41
N VAL A 20 -13.89 0.79 14.22
CA VAL A 20 -12.45 1.03 14.06
C VAL A 20 -12.13 1.64 12.70
N VAL A 21 -12.73 1.14 11.62
CA VAL A 21 -12.55 1.68 10.27
C VAL A 21 -12.98 3.14 10.20
N ASP A 22 -14.10 3.51 10.84
CA ASP A 22 -14.56 4.90 10.92
C ASP A 22 -13.50 5.80 11.59
N LYS A 23 -12.99 5.39 12.76
CA LYS A 23 -11.95 6.13 13.48
C LYS A 23 -10.64 6.26 12.70
N VAL A 24 -10.23 5.19 12.02
CA VAL A 24 -9.03 5.21 11.16
C VAL A 24 -9.24 6.19 10.01
N THR A 25 -10.42 6.16 9.37
CA THR A 25 -10.76 7.08 8.28
C THR A 25 -10.69 8.53 8.74
N ASP A 26 -11.29 8.86 9.89
CA ASP A 26 -11.22 10.22 10.47
C ASP A 26 -9.77 10.65 10.72
N ALA A 27 -8.94 9.76 11.28
CA ALA A 27 -7.53 10.05 11.52
C ALA A 27 -6.73 10.27 10.23
N PHE A 28 -7.04 9.51 9.17
CA PHE A 28 -6.40 9.68 7.86
C PHE A 28 -6.79 11.00 7.19
N LEU A 29 -8.06 11.41 7.30
CA LEU A 29 -8.52 12.68 6.74
C LEU A 29 -7.96 13.89 7.51
N ASP A 30 -7.60 13.74 8.79
CA ASP A 30 -6.93 14.79 9.57
C ASP A 30 -5.53 15.14 9.05
N VAL A 31 -4.96 14.35 8.14
CA VAL A 31 -3.62 14.56 7.57
C VAL A 31 -3.46 15.95 6.95
N GLU A 32 -4.53 16.52 6.38
CA GLU A 32 -4.51 17.84 5.76
C GLU A 32 -4.17 18.96 6.76
N ARG A 33 -4.46 18.76 8.06
CA ARG A 33 -4.12 19.75 9.10
C ARG A 33 -2.62 19.82 9.38
N TRP A 34 -1.89 18.73 9.13
CA TRP A 34 -0.48 18.58 9.49
C TRP A 34 0.45 18.46 8.28
N CYS A 35 -0.10 18.24 7.09
CA CYS A 35 0.63 17.98 5.87
C CYS A 35 0.33 19.05 4.82
N ASP A 36 1.23 20.03 4.70
CA ASP A 36 1.18 20.98 3.59
C ASP A 36 1.48 20.26 2.27
N HIS A 37 0.56 20.33 1.30
CA HIS A 37 0.65 19.60 0.04
C HIS A 37 1.90 19.98 -0.77
N TYR A 38 2.29 21.26 -0.76
CA TYR A 38 3.45 21.73 -1.50
C TYR A 38 4.75 21.21 -0.87
N VAL A 39 4.87 21.30 0.46
CA VAL A 39 6.01 20.77 1.21
C VAL A 39 6.11 19.26 1.05
N PHE A 40 5.01 18.52 1.18
CA PHE A 40 5.03 17.07 1.01
C PHE A 40 5.52 16.69 -0.39
N TYR A 41 4.94 17.29 -1.44
CA TYR A 41 5.25 16.91 -2.81
C TYR A 41 6.68 17.27 -3.22
N HIS A 42 7.15 18.48 -2.88
CA HIS A 42 8.43 18.99 -3.36
C HIS A 42 9.59 18.73 -2.41
N ARG A 43 9.35 18.56 -1.11
CA ARG A 43 10.41 18.44 -0.11
C ARG A 43 10.46 17.09 0.59
N ILE A 44 9.34 16.38 0.75
CA ILE A 44 9.33 15.09 1.47
C ILE A 44 9.34 13.91 0.51
N ARG A 45 8.43 13.88 -0.46
CA ARG A 45 8.27 12.77 -1.43
C ARG A 45 9.58 12.35 -2.14
N PRO A 46 10.52 13.25 -2.49
CA PRO A 46 11.79 12.83 -3.09
C PRO A 46 12.59 11.85 -2.20
N PHE A 47 12.51 12.00 -0.87
CA PHE A 47 13.19 11.11 0.07
C PHE A 47 12.47 9.79 0.32
N LEU A 48 11.18 9.69 -0.05
CA LEU A 48 10.39 8.46 0.02
C LEU A 48 10.45 7.65 -1.29
N THR A 49 11.00 8.25 -2.34
CA THR A 49 11.13 7.61 -3.64
C THR A 49 12.23 6.55 -3.57
N GLY A 50 11.95 5.40 -4.18
CA GLY A 50 12.91 4.30 -4.25
C GLY A 50 14.04 4.57 -5.24
N TRP A 51 14.85 3.53 -5.48
CA TRP A 51 15.96 3.57 -6.41
C TRP A 51 15.62 2.75 -7.64
N SER A 52 15.18 3.42 -8.71
CA SER A 52 14.99 2.81 -10.03
C SER A 52 16.34 2.49 -10.69
N ALA A 53 16.32 1.72 -11.79
CA ALA A 53 17.51 1.44 -12.59
C ALA A 53 18.30 2.74 -12.89
N PRO A 54 19.64 2.76 -12.70
CA PRO A 54 20.52 1.60 -12.51
C PRO A 54 20.54 1.01 -11.08
N GLY A 55 19.82 1.56 -10.10
CA GLY A 55 19.70 1.00 -8.74
C GLY A 55 20.72 1.55 -7.72
N LEU A 56 20.65 1.04 -6.49
CA LEU A 56 21.49 1.41 -5.35
C LEU A 56 22.59 0.37 -5.12
N ARG A 57 23.86 0.80 -5.10
CA ARG A 57 25.01 -0.07 -4.78
C ARG A 57 25.38 0.07 -3.31
N PHE A 58 25.35 -1.03 -2.58
CA PHE A 58 25.80 -1.10 -1.19
C PHE A 58 27.29 -1.45 -1.13
N GLU A 59 28.13 -0.44 -0.91
CA GLU A 59 29.57 -0.63 -0.81
C GLU A 59 29.94 -1.60 0.31
N GLY A 60 30.73 -2.63 -0.02
CA GLY A 60 31.17 -3.66 0.94
C GLY A 60 30.18 -4.81 1.18
N VAL A 61 28.98 -4.77 0.60
CA VAL A 61 27.98 -5.85 0.73
C VAL A 61 27.80 -6.57 -0.61
N ASP A 62 27.26 -5.87 -1.61
CA ASP A 62 26.85 -6.45 -2.88
C ASP A 62 27.65 -5.89 -4.07
N ARG A 63 27.93 -6.75 -5.06
CA ARG A 63 28.64 -6.36 -6.28
C ARG A 63 27.75 -5.70 -7.33
N GLU A 64 26.44 -5.88 -7.28
CA GLU A 64 25.52 -5.34 -8.27
C GLU A 64 24.54 -4.33 -7.66
N PRO A 65 24.15 -3.27 -8.39
CA PRO A 65 23.14 -2.34 -7.94
C PRO A 65 21.76 -2.99 -7.77
N LEU A 66 21.06 -2.64 -6.69
CA LEU A 66 19.71 -3.14 -6.37
C LEU A 66 18.66 -2.10 -6.75
N VAL A 67 17.65 -2.52 -7.51
CA VAL A 67 16.44 -1.72 -7.72
C VAL A 67 15.52 -1.92 -6.53
N LEU A 68 15.16 -0.83 -5.85
CA LEU A 68 14.37 -0.85 -4.63
C LEU A 68 13.14 0.05 -4.77
N ALA A 69 11.97 -0.49 -4.40
CA ALA A 69 10.73 0.26 -4.36
C ALA A 69 10.78 1.39 -3.32
N GLY A 70 10.10 2.50 -3.62
CA GLY A 70 9.89 3.55 -2.63
C GLY A 70 8.88 3.14 -1.56
N GLY A 71 8.90 3.87 -0.45
CA GLY A 71 7.91 3.70 0.61
C GLY A 71 6.52 4.07 0.12
N SER A 72 5.53 3.22 0.35
CA SER A 72 4.13 3.50 -0.01
C SER A 72 3.14 2.92 1.00
N ALA A 73 1.93 3.47 1.04
CA ALA A 73 0.84 2.96 1.88
C ALA A 73 0.47 1.51 1.54
N ALA A 74 0.76 1.04 0.32
CA ALA A 74 0.57 -0.34 -0.09
C ALA A 74 1.40 -1.34 0.72
N GLN A 75 2.42 -0.89 1.46
CA GLN A 75 3.23 -1.71 2.37
C GLN A 75 2.61 -1.81 3.78
N SER A 76 1.44 -1.20 4.02
CA SER A 76 0.72 -1.32 5.28
C SER A 76 0.06 -2.69 5.43
N SER A 77 0.43 -3.43 6.49
CA SER A 77 -0.21 -4.70 6.82
C SER A 77 -1.67 -4.52 7.28
N LEU A 78 -2.04 -3.36 7.81
CA LEU A 78 -3.39 -3.09 8.28
C LEU A 78 -4.40 -3.08 7.12
N ILE A 79 -4.06 -2.38 6.03
CA ILE A 79 -4.93 -2.28 4.85
C ILE A 79 -5.07 -3.66 4.21
N GLN A 80 -3.95 -4.35 3.99
CA GLN A 80 -3.96 -5.70 3.40
C GLN A 80 -4.71 -6.73 4.27
N ALA A 81 -4.65 -6.62 5.60
CA ALA A 81 -5.35 -7.53 6.50
C ALA A 81 -6.88 -7.37 6.43
N PHE A 82 -7.39 -6.15 6.27
CA PHE A 82 -8.83 -5.93 6.08
C PHE A 82 -9.31 -6.49 4.74
N ASP A 83 -8.58 -6.23 3.66
CA ASP A 83 -8.93 -6.73 2.32
C ASP A 83 -8.93 -8.26 2.31
N ALA A 84 -7.87 -8.89 2.83
CA ALA A 84 -7.78 -10.35 2.92
C ALA A 84 -8.81 -10.96 3.90
N GLY A 85 -9.06 -10.30 5.04
CA GLY A 85 -9.99 -10.79 6.06
C GLY A 85 -11.47 -10.71 5.64
N LEU A 86 -11.82 -9.74 4.79
CA LEU A 86 -13.17 -9.57 4.24
C LEU A 86 -13.32 -10.17 2.83
N ASP A 87 -12.29 -10.85 2.33
CA ASP A 87 -12.24 -11.45 0.98
C ASP A 87 -12.55 -10.44 -0.14
N ILE A 88 -11.97 -9.24 -0.03
CA ILE A 88 -12.10 -8.18 -1.03
C ILE A 88 -11.10 -8.42 -2.17
N PRO A 89 -11.56 -8.67 -3.42
CA PRO A 89 -10.67 -9.00 -4.51
C PRO A 89 -9.95 -7.78 -5.07
N HIS A 90 -8.68 -7.95 -5.44
CA HIS A 90 -7.88 -6.97 -6.18
C HIS A 90 -7.88 -7.33 -7.67
N PRO A 91 -8.74 -6.71 -8.51
CA PRO A 91 -8.93 -7.14 -9.90
C PRO A 91 -7.74 -6.82 -10.81
N HIS A 92 -6.85 -5.93 -10.37
CA HIS A 92 -5.74 -5.47 -11.19
C HIS A 92 -4.51 -6.37 -11.01
N GLY A 93 -3.88 -6.77 -12.12
CA GLY A 93 -2.75 -7.71 -12.08
C GLY A 93 -1.55 -7.23 -11.25
N MET A 94 -1.33 -5.92 -11.16
CA MET A 94 -0.28 -5.35 -10.31
C MET A 94 -0.64 -5.32 -8.82
N THR A 95 -1.92 -5.45 -8.45
CA THR A 95 -2.38 -5.39 -7.05
C THR A 95 -2.86 -6.72 -6.49
N ALA A 96 -3.15 -7.69 -7.35
CA ALA A 96 -3.54 -9.06 -6.97
C ALA A 96 -2.48 -9.76 -6.10
N GLY A 97 -1.20 -9.43 -6.30
CA GLY A 97 -0.10 -10.00 -5.52
C GLY A 97 -0.02 -9.52 -4.07
N PHE A 98 -0.69 -8.42 -3.69
CA PHE A 98 -0.61 -7.87 -2.33
C PHE A 98 -1.28 -8.76 -1.28
N LEU A 99 -2.32 -9.52 -1.66
CA LEU A 99 -3.08 -10.36 -0.73
C LEU A 99 -2.59 -11.81 -0.67
N THR A 100 -1.85 -12.25 -1.70
CA THR A 100 -1.57 -13.67 -1.92
C THR A 100 -0.21 -14.13 -1.42
N GLY A 101 0.61 -13.23 -0.83
CA GLY A 101 1.90 -13.53 -0.19
C GLY A 101 2.61 -14.72 -0.85
N SER A 102 2.96 -14.59 -2.14
CA SER A 102 3.19 -15.76 -2.98
C SER A 102 4.22 -16.74 -2.38
N PRO A 103 3.86 -18.00 -2.09
CA PRO A 103 4.82 -19.02 -1.71
C PRO A 103 5.62 -19.40 -2.97
N GLY A 104 6.77 -18.76 -3.19
CA GLY A 104 7.70 -19.09 -4.27
C GLY A 104 8.15 -17.94 -5.18
N ALA A 105 7.73 -16.69 -4.92
CA ALA A 105 8.25 -15.55 -5.67
C ALA A 105 9.62 -15.12 -5.11
N THR A 106 10.69 -15.31 -5.89
CA THR A 106 11.97 -14.64 -5.66
C THR A 106 11.73 -13.13 -5.65
N THR A 107 12.40 -12.42 -4.74
CA THR A 107 12.22 -10.98 -4.45
C THR A 107 12.10 -10.08 -5.68
N SER A 108 12.64 -10.45 -6.86
CA SER A 108 12.61 -9.62 -8.08
C SER A 108 11.29 -9.62 -8.87
N THR A 109 10.32 -10.50 -8.59
CA THR A 109 9.06 -10.59 -9.39
C THR A 109 7.84 -9.96 -8.72
N LEU A 110 8.01 -9.42 -7.51
CA LEU A 110 6.92 -8.83 -6.78
C LEU A 110 6.53 -7.47 -7.40
N PRO A 111 5.22 -7.16 -7.50
CA PRO A 111 4.72 -6.02 -8.26
C PRO A 111 5.24 -4.66 -7.75
N TRP A 112 5.73 -4.58 -6.51
CA TRP A 112 6.37 -3.39 -5.96
C TRP A 112 7.75 -3.08 -6.55
N ASN A 113 8.42 -4.05 -7.18
CA ASN A 113 9.73 -3.84 -7.84
C ASN A 113 9.61 -3.30 -9.27
N SER A 114 8.38 -3.13 -9.77
CA SER A 114 8.14 -2.44 -11.03
C SER A 114 8.31 -0.92 -10.85
N PRO A 115 9.04 -0.22 -11.74
CA PRO A 115 9.13 1.23 -11.69
C PRO A 115 7.73 1.85 -11.78
N CYS A 116 7.44 2.81 -10.90
CA CYS A 116 6.24 3.64 -11.04
C CYS A 116 6.36 4.41 -12.37
N PRO A 117 5.37 4.34 -13.28
CA PRO A 117 5.42 5.08 -14.52
C PRO A 117 5.55 6.59 -14.22
N PRO A 118 6.31 7.35 -15.03
CA PRO A 118 6.41 8.79 -14.84
C PRO A 118 5.01 9.43 -14.88
N PRO A 119 4.74 10.50 -14.11
CA PRO A 119 3.46 11.17 -14.17
C PRO A 119 3.22 11.63 -15.60
N GLU A 120 2.18 11.08 -16.26
CA GLU A 120 1.69 11.67 -17.51
C GLU A 120 1.30 13.11 -17.21
N PHE A 121 1.90 14.04 -17.95
CA PHE A 121 1.63 15.45 -17.83
C PHE A 121 0.20 15.69 -18.31
N MET A 122 -0.77 15.63 -17.39
CA MET A 122 -2.16 15.97 -17.69
C MET A 122 -2.17 17.45 -18.09
N PRO A 123 -2.51 17.80 -19.35
CA PRO A 123 -2.60 19.21 -19.73
C PRO A 123 -3.68 19.87 -18.88
N ARG A 124 -3.36 21.04 -18.31
CA ARG A 124 -4.33 21.84 -17.55
C ARG A 124 -5.57 22.07 -18.42
N PRO A 125 -6.79 21.91 -17.89
CA PRO A 125 -7.97 22.38 -18.59
C PRO A 125 -7.81 23.88 -18.83
N SER A 126 -8.02 24.28 -20.09
CA SER A 126 -8.14 25.67 -20.47
C SER A 126 -9.23 26.31 -19.62
N VAL A 127 -8.91 27.39 -18.92
CA VAL A 127 -9.91 28.29 -18.34
C VAL A 127 -10.78 28.84 -19.46
#